data_AF-A0A958FS85-F1
#
_entry.id   AF-A0A958FS85-F1
#
_cell.length_a   1.000
_cell.length_b   1.000
_cell.length_c   1.000
_cell.angle_alpha   90.00
_cell.angle_beta   90.00
_cell.angle_gamma   90.00
#
_symmetry.space_group_name_H-M   'P 1'
#
loop_
_entity.id
_entity.type
_entity.pdbx_description
1 polymer ?
#
loop_
_entity_poly.entity_id
_entity_poly.type
_entity_poly.pdbx_seq_one_letter_code
_entity_poly.pdbx_strand_id
1 'polypeptide(L)'
;MGIFSRIFKIFQSEAHSVVDQLEDPIKLTEQGIRDLKKDLAQAMRSLAEVKSLSIRMRKDGEDQKKLAADYERKAMMLLQRAQSGELDAAEVDRLATEALTKKEDSSRRAQEFMTNHEQQQKMADQLQNKVNKLKSAISKYENELVTLRARARTAESMKKINKQMAQVDASSTVA
;
A
#
# COMPACT_ATOMS: atom_id res chain seq x y z
N MET A 1 -9.59 20.74 4.78
CA MET A 1 -10.01 20.08 6.04
C MET A 1 -10.76 18.80 5.68
N GLY A 2 -10.08 17.65 5.62
CA GLY A 2 -10.67 16.39 5.16
C GLY A 2 -11.67 15.80 6.15
N ILE A 3 -12.56 14.92 5.68
CA ILE A 3 -13.51 14.16 6.52
C ILE A 3 -12.77 13.42 7.65
N PHE A 4 -11.54 12.98 7.39
CA PHE A 4 -10.65 12.35 8.36
C PHE A 4 -10.31 13.26 9.56
N SER A 5 -10.10 14.56 9.35
CA SER A 5 -9.84 15.50 10.46
C SER A 5 -11.11 15.84 11.23
N ARG A 6 -12.28 15.66 10.62
CA ARG A 6 -13.58 15.85 11.29
C ARG A 6 -13.94 14.64 12.16
N ILE A 7 -13.71 13.43 11.66
CA ILE A 7 -13.88 12.21 12.45
C ILE A 7 -12.91 12.20 13.63
N PHE A 8 -11.64 12.53 13.38
CA PHE A 8 -10.65 12.65 14.45
C PHE A 8 -11.06 13.67 15.52
N LYS A 9 -11.63 14.82 15.12
CA LYS A 9 -12.16 15.81 16.06
C LYS A 9 -13.37 15.32 16.86
N ILE A 10 -14.29 14.57 16.25
CA ILE A 10 -15.45 13.98 16.94
C ILE A 10 -14.98 12.95 17.98
N PHE A 11 -13.92 12.19 17.69
CA PHE A 11 -13.33 11.23 18.62
C PHE A 11 -12.49 11.88 19.71
N GLN A 12 -11.81 12.99 19.41
CA GLN A 12 -10.94 13.70 20.36
C GLN A 12 -11.75 14.61 21.31
N SER A 13 -12.99 14.98 20.96
CA SER A 13 -13.89 15.71 21.85
C SER A 13 -14.56 14.76 22.85
N GLU A 14 -13.81 14.33 23.86
CA GLU A 14 -14.42 14.07 25.15
C GLU A 14 -14.91 15.42 25.71
N ALA A 15 -16.21 15.55 25.95
CA ALA A 15 -16.88 16.69 26.60
C ALA A 15 -17.15 17.97 25.76
N HIS A 16 -18.45 18.18 25.51
CA HIS A 16 -19.22 19.41 25.77
C HIS A 16 -19.74 20.38 24.68
N SER A 17 -19.41 20.33 23.38
CA SER A 17 -19.97 21.39 22.50
C SER A 17 -20.21 21.10 21.02
N VAL A 18 -20.56 19.87 20.63
CA VAL A 18 -20.93 19.59 19.22
C VAL A 18 -22.33 19.01 19.08
N VAL A 19 -23.31 19.72 19.64
CA VAL A 19 -24.73 19.35 19.53
C VAL A 19 -25.43 20.08 18.38
N ASP A 20 -24.98 21.28 17.99
CA ASP A 20 -25.80 22.14 17.11
C ASP A 20 -25.37 22.21 15.63
N GLN A 21 -24.32 21.51 15.20
CA GLN A 21 -23.86 21.49 13.78
C GLN A 21 -23.59 20.10 13.18
N LEU A 22 -23.83 19.02 13.92
CA LEU A 22 -23.58 17.65 13.46
C LEU A 22 -24.89 16.89 13.29
N GLU A 23 -25.37 16.82 12.05
CA GLU A 23 -26.69 16.29 11.70
C GLU A 23 -26.89 14.79 12.05
N ASP A 24 -25.82 14.00 12.22
CA ASP A 24 -25.80 12.67 12.89
C ASP A 24 -24.35 12.13 12.98
N PRO A 25 -23.73 11.98 14.17
CA PRO A 25 -22.37 11.46 14.31
C PRO A 25 -22.20 10.01 13.84
N ILE A 26 -23.29 9.21 13.81
CA ILE A 26 -23.30 7.85 13.28
C ILE A 26 -23.12 7.90 11.75
N LYS A 27 -23.92 8.71 11.05
CA LYS A 27 -23.84 8.85 9.58
C LYS A 27 -22.49 9.39 9.13
N LEU A 28 -21.91 10.35 9.87
CA LEU A 28 -20.58 10.88 9.57
C LEU A 28 -19.49 9.82 9.71
N THR A 29 -19.52 9.03 10.79
CA THR A 29 -18.57 7.92 11.00
C THR A 29 -18.72 6.86 9.91
N GLU A 30 -19.96 6.49 9.54
CA GLU A 30 -20.22 5.58 8.44
C GLU A 30 -19.66 6.07 7.11
N GLN A 31 -19.87 7.36 6.79
CA GLN A 31 -19.36 7.95 5.56
C GLN A 31 -17.83 7.93 5.52
N GLY A 32 -17.18 8.28 6.63
CA GLY A 32 -15.72 8.21 6.67
C GLY A 32 -15.16 6.80 6.55
N ILE A 33 -15.82 5.80 7.15
CA ILE A 33 -15.43 4.40 6.94
C ILE A 33 -15.57 4.02 5.47
N ARG A 34 -16.65 4.45 4.79
CA ARG A 34 -16.82 4.22 3.33
C ARG A 34 -15.71 4.88 2.52
N ASP A 35 -15.38 6.12 2.82
CA ASP A 35 -14.31 6.86 2.14
C ASP A 35 -12.94 6.19 2.38
N LEU A 36 -12.67 5.76 3.61
CA LEU A 36 -11.44 5.05 3.94
C LEU A 36 -11.32 3.70 3.24
N LYS A 37 -12.43 2.96 3.09
CA LYS A 37 -12.44 1.71 2.31
C LYS A 37 -12.16 1.98 0.83
N LYS A 38 -12.65 3.08 0.27
CA LYS A 38 -12.34 3.51 -1.10
C LYS A 38 -10.86 3.84 -1.25
N ASP A 39 -10.31 4.62 -0.33
CA ASP A 39 -8.89 4.98 -0.30
C ASP A 39 -8.00 3.73 -0.13
N LEU A 40 -8.41 2.79 0.73
CA LEU A 40 -7.73 1.51 0.91
C LEU A 40 -7.70 0.70 -0.40
N ALA A 41 -8.83 0.63 -1.12
CA ALA A 41 -8.89 -0.07 -2.40
C ALA A 41 -7.94 0.55 -3.43
N GLN A 42 -7.90 1.89 -3.50
CA GLN A 42 -6.97 2.60 -4.38
C GLN A 42 -5.51 2.35 -3.98
N ALA A 43 -5.19 2.46 -2.68
CA ALA A 43 -3.84 2.20 -2.18
C ALA A 43 -3.37 0.76 -2.43
N MET A 44 -4.27 -0.21 -2.34
CA MET A 44 -3.97 -1.62 -2.67
C MET A 44 -3.67 -1.81 -4.16
N ARG A 45 -4.36 -1.10 -5.06
CA ARG A 45 -4.05 -1.14 -6.50
C ARG A 45 -2.67 -0.55 -6.80
N SER A 46 -2.38 0.65 -6.28
CA SER A 46 -1.06 1.26 -6.44
C SER A 46 0.06 0.41 -5.85
N LEU A 47 -0.17 -0.22 -4.69
CA LEU A 47 0.77 -1.17 -4.10
C LEU A 47 1.03 -2.37 -5.03
N ALA A 48 -0.02 -2.93 -5.65
CA ALA A 48 0.12 -4.04 -6.58
C ALA A 48 0.91 -3.64 -7.83
N GLU A 49 0.67 -2.45 -8.37
CA GLU A 49 1.40 -1.90 -9.53
C GLU A 49 2.90 -1.74 -9.21
N VAL A 50 3.24 -1.12 -8.08
CA VAL A 50 4.64 -0.92 -7.66
C VAL A 50 5.33 -2.26 -7.40
N LYS A 51 4.66 -3.21 -6.75
CA LYS A 51 5.20 -4.57 -6.57
C LYS A 51 5.43 -5.26 -7.90
N SER A 52 4.47 -5.17 -8.84
CA SER A 52 4.62 -5.76 -10.17
C SER A 52 5.80 -5.17 -10.92
N LEU A 53 5.99 -3.85 -10.85
CA LEU A 53 7.13 -3.17 -11.47
C LEU A 53 8.45 -3.63 -10.85
N SER A 54 8.52 -3.71 -9.52
CA SER A 54 9.69 -4.20 -8.81
C SER A 54 10.04 -5.64 -9.22
N ILE A 55 9.07 -6.55 -9.31
CA ILE A 55 9.27 -7.94 -9.75
C ILE A 55 9.79 -7.98 -11.19
N ARG A 56 9.22 -7.17 -12.09
CA ARG A 56 9.66 -7.09 -13.49
C ARG A 56 11.11 -6.62 -13.59
N MET A 57 11.46 -5.52 -12.90
CA MET A 57 12.83 -4.99 -12.89
C MET A 57 13.83 -6.02 -12.38
N ARG A 58 13.49 -6.76 -11.32
CA ARG A 58 14.33 -7.87 -10.84
C ARG A 58 14.54 -8.93 -11.90
N LYS A 59 13.47 -9.38 -12.57
CA LYS A 59 13.55 -10.37 -13.64
C LYS A 59 14.42 -9.88 -14.78
N ASP A 60 14.21 -8.66 -15.25
CA ASP A 60 15.00 -8.07 -16.35
C ASP A 60 16.48 -7.96 -15.97
N GLY A 61 16.78 -7.59 -14.72
CA GLY A 61 18.15 -7.59 -14.18
C GLY A 61 18.79 -8.97 -14.12
N GLU A 62 18.05 -9.99 -13.65
CA GLU A 62 18.50 -11.38 -13.63
C GLU A 62 18.76 -11.91 -15.05
N ASP A 63 17.93 -11.56 -16.03
CA ASP A 63 18.09 -11.98 -17.42
C ASP A 63 19.29 -11.28 -18.09
N GLN A 64 19.53 -9.98 -17.82
CA GLN A 64 20.75 -9.30 -18.27
C GLN A 64 22.01 -9.89 -17.63
N LYS A 65 21.94 -10.31 -16.36
CA LYS A 65 23.06 -10.98 -15.67
C LYS A 65 23.38 -12.33 -16.32
N LYS A 66 22.38 -13.12 -16.70
CA LYS A 66 22.58 -14.38 -17.46
C LYS A 66 23.22 -14.09 -18.82
N LEU A 67 22.72 -13.08 -19.53
CA LEU A 67 23.27 -12.69 -20.82
C LEU A 67 24.74 -12.25 -20.73
N ALA A 68 25.11 -11.52 -19.68
CA ALA A 68 26.51 -11.18 -19.41
C ALA A 68 27.36 -12.45 -19.22
N ALA A 69 26.89 -13.42 -18.42
CA ALA A 69 27.58 -14.69 -18.22
C ALA A 69 27.70 -15.51 -19.52
N ASP A 70 26.71 -15.44 -20.41
CA ASP A 70 26.78 -16.06 -21.73
C ASP A 70 27.88 -15.46 -22.61
N TYR A 71 27.99 -14.13 -22.63
CA TYR A 71 29.05 -13.46 -23.38
C TYR A 71 30.45 -13.74 -22.80
N GLU A 72 30.57 -13.80 -21.47
CA GLU A 72 31.80 -14.21 -20.81
C GLU A 72 32.20 -15.64 -21.21
N ARG A 73 31.25 -16.59 -21.18
CA ARG A 73 31.50 -17.96 -21.65
C ARG A 73 31.93 -18.00 -23.11
N LYS A 74 31.30 -17.21 -23.99
CA LYS A 74 31.69 -17.11 -25.40
C LYS A 74 33.11 -16.59 -25.56
N ALA A 75 33.49 -15.54 -24.84
CA ALA A 75 34.85 -15.01 -24.87
C ALA A 75 35.87 -16.07 -24.41
N MET A 76 35.59 -16.78 -23.32
CA MET A 76 36.47 -17.86 -22.83
C MET A 76 36.62 -19.01 -23.84
N MET A 77 35.53 -19.43 -24.48
CA MET A 77 35.60 -20.48 -25.51
C MET A 77 36.42 -20.04 -26.73
N LEU A 78 36.31 -18.78 -27.16
CA LEU A 78 37.11 -18.24 -28.26
C LEU A 78 38.60 -18.26 -27.92
N LEU A 79 38.97 -17.81 -26.72
CA LEU A 79 40.36 -17.83 -26.24
C LEU A 79 40.92 -19.26 -26.15
N GLN A 80 40.11 -20.22 -25.71
CA GLN A 80 40.51 -21.64 -25.65
C GLN A 80 40.74 -22.23 -27.05
N ARG A 81 39.96 -21.82 -28.05
CA ARG A 81 40.16 -22.21 -29.46
C ARG A 81 41.41 -21.58 -30.08
N ALA A 82 41.74 -20.34 -29.72
CA ALA A 82 43.04 -19.77 -30.10
C ALA A 82 44.22 -20.57 -29.50
N GLN A 83 44.13 -20.96 -28.23
CA GLN A 83 45.19 -21.74 -27.58
C GLN A 83 45.41 -23.13 -28.20
N SER A 84 44.35 -23.73 -28.76
CA SER A 84 44.42 -25.02 -29.46
C SER A 84 44.82 -24.89 -30.94
N GLY A 85 44.98 -23.67 -31.46
CA GLY A 85 45.35 -23.40 -32.84
C GLY A 85 44.21 -23.61 -33.85
N GLU A 86 42.97 -23.76 -33.38
CA GLU A 86 41.80 -23.98 -34.25
C GLU A 86 41.35 -22.71 -34.99
N LEU A 87 41.73 -21.53 -34.51
CA LEU A 87 41.35 -20.23 -35.05
C LEU A 87 42.54 -19.27 -35.10
N ASP A 88 42.50 -18.34 -36.06
CA ASP A 88 43.48 -17.27 -36.16
C ASP A 88 43.44 -16.36 -34.91
N ALA A 89 44.62 -16.03 -34.39
CA ALA A 89 44.75 -15.29 -33.14
C ALA A 89 44.19 -13.86 -33.25
N ALA A 90 44.39 -13.17 -34.39
CA ALA A 90 43.90 -11.81 -34.57
C ALA A 90 42.37 -11.79 -34.69
N GLU A 91 41.78 -12.79 -35.34
CA GLU A 91 40.32 -12.94 -35.38
C GLU A 91 39.71 -13.29 -34.02
N VAL A 92 40.35 -14.17 -33.24
CA VAL A 92 39.91 -14.50 -31.88
C VAL A 92 39.97 -13.29 -30.97
N ASP A 93 41.06 -12.52 -30.98
CA ASP A 93 41.19 -11.32 -30.16
C ASP A 93 40.07 -10.31 -30.47
N ARG A 94 39.74 -10.12 -31.75
CA ARG A 94 38.63 -9.25 -32.16
C ARG A 94 37.28 -9.75 -31.63
N LEU A 95 36.97 -11.03 -31.82
CA LEU A 95 35.68 -11.62 -31.41
C LEU A 95 35.54 -11.71 -29.88
N ALA A 96 36.62 -12.04 -29.18
CA ALA A 96 36.64 -12.10 -27.72
C ALA A 96 36.46 -10.69 -27.13
N THR A 97 37.12 -9.68 -27.71
CA THR A 97 36.93 -8.28 -27.31
C THR A 97 35.48 -7.85 -27.50
N GLU A 98 34.87 -8.13 -28.65
CA GLU A 98 33.45 -7.80 -28.90
C GLU A 98 32.52 -8.49 -27.89
N ALA A 99 32.77 -9.77 -27.59
CA ALA A 99 32.00 -10.50 -26.58
C ALA A 99 32.15 -9.88 -25.19
N LEU A 100 33.36 -9.48 -24.80
CA LEU A 100 33.61 -8.82 -23.52
C LEU A 100 32.94 -7.45 -23.43
N THR A 101 32.92 -6.65 -24.52
CA THR A 101 32.15 -5.39 -24.57
C THR A 101 30.66 -5.65 -24.35
N LYS A 102 30.09 -6.67 -24.99
CA LYS A 102 28.68 -7.04 -24.79
C LYS A 102 28.39 -7.56 -23.38
N LYS A 103 29.33 -8.27 -22.75
CA LYS A 103 29.27 -8.65 -21.33
C LYS A 103 29.18 -7.41 -20.46
N GLU A 104 30.07 -6.44 -20.66
CA GLU A 104 30.14 -5.22 -19.85
C GLU A 104 28.85 -4.42 -19.95
N ASP A 105 28.34 -4.22 -21.16
CA ASP A 105 27.05 -3.55 -21.39
C ASP A 105 25.88 -4.26 -20.70
N SER A 106 25.82 -5.59 -20.78
CA SER A 106 24.76 -6.37 -20.14
C SER A 106 24.90 -6.34 -18.61
N SER A 107 26.13 -6.31 -18.09
CA SER A 107 26.41 -6.21 -16.66
C SER A 107 25.99 -4.85 -16.11
N ARG A 108 26.26 -3.78 -16.85
CA ARG A 108 25.80 -2.41 -16.53
C ARG A 108 24.28 -2.33 -16.49
N ARG A 109 23.59 -2.83 -17.52
CA ARG A 109 22.12 -2.88 -17.53
C ARG A 109 21.54 -3.70 -16.39
N ALA A 110 22.16 -4.84 -16.06
CA ALA A 110 21.75 -5.64 -14.91
C ALA A 110 21.83 -4.83 -13.60
N GLN A 111 22.92 -4.09 -13.40
CA GLN A 111 23.10 -3.24 -12.23
C GLN A 111 22.06 -2.11 -12.16
N GLU A 112 21.77 -1.47 -13.29
CA GLU A 112 20.72 -0.43 -13.38
C GLU A 112 19.35 -1.00 -13.01
N PHE A 113 18.97 -2.15 -13.58
CA PHE A 113 17.71 -2.82 -13.25
C PHE A 113 17.61 -3.21 -11.77
N MET A 114 18.69 -3.74 -11.19
CA MET A 114 18.72 -4.12 -9.77
C MET A 114 18.61 -2.90 -8.84
N THR A 115 19.29 -1.80 -9.20
CA THR A 115 19.20 -0.54 -8.44
C THR A 115 17.76 0.01 -8.47
N ASN A 116 17.13 0.01 -9.64
CA ASN A 116 15.74 0.43 -9.78
C ASN A 116 14.78 -0.53 -9.03
N HIS A 117 15.03 -1.84 -9.09
CA HIS A 117 14.27 -2.84 -8.32
C HIS A 117 14.28 -2.53 -6.83
N GLU A 118 15.46 -2.25 -6.26
CA GLU A 118 15.60 -1.91 -4.83
C GLU A 118 14.81 -0.65 -4.45
N GLN A 119 14.85 0.38 -5.30
CA GLN A 119 14.08 1.60 -5.08
C GLN A 119 12.57 1.31 -5.07
N GLN A 120 12.08 0.53 -6.05
CA GLN A 120 10.67 0.18 -6.11
C GLN A 120 10.22 -0.77 -5.00
N GLN A 121 11.11 -1.67 -4.56
CA GLN A 121 10.85 -2.55 -3.43
C GLN A 121 10.66 -1.73 -2.15
N LYS A 122 11.55 -0.75 -1.88
CA LYS A 122 11.40 0.17 -0.75
C LYS A 122 10.09 0.95 -0.80
N MET A 123 9.71 1.44 -1.98
CA MET A 123 8.43 2.12 -2.20
C MET A 123 7.23 1.19 -1.90
N ALA A 124 7.28 -0.05 -2.39
CA ALA A 124 6.25 -1.05 -2.13
C ALA A 124 6.11 -1.35 -0.62
N ASP A 125 7.22 -1.46 0.11
CA ASP A 125 7.20 -1.74 1.55
C ASP A 125 6.60 -0.55 2.33
N GLN A 126 6.92 0.69 1.93
CA GLN A 126 6.30 1.88 2.51
C GLN A 126 4.79 1.94 2.24
N LEU A 127 4.35 1.63 1.01
CA LEU A 127 2.93 1.56 0.66
C LEU A 127 2.22 0.44 1.41
N GLN A 128 2.84 -0.72 1.55
CA GLN A 128 2.31 -1.85 2.33
C GLN A 128 2.06 -1.44 3.79
N ASN A 129 3.01 -0.74 4.41
CA ASN A 129 2.86 -0.23 5.77
C ASN A 129 1.70 0.76 5.89
N LYS A 130 1.52 1.67 4.92
CA LYS A 130 0.38 2.59 4.88
C LYS A 130 -0.95 1.87 4.71
N VAL A 131 -1.00 0.86 3.82
CA VAL A 131 -2.18 -0.01 3.62
C VAL A 131 -2.55 -0.73 4.92
N ASN A 132 -1.57 -1.28 5.64
CA ASN A 132 -1.80 -1.96 6.90
C ASN A 132 -2.35 -0.99 7.97
N LYS A 133 -1.79 0.22 8.07
CA LYS A 133 -2.30 1.27 8.97
C LYS A 133 -3.75 1.66 8.63
N LEU A 134 -4.08 1.82 7.36
CA LEU A 134 -5.46 2.11 6.91
C LEU A 134 -6.41 0.98 7.29
N LYS A 135 -6.04 -0.29 7.08
CA LYS A 135 -6.83 -1.44 7.50
C LYS A 135 -7.13 -1.41 9.00
N SER A 136 -6.09 -1.21 9.83
CA SER A 136 -6.26 -1.15 11.28
C SER A 136 -7.16 0.03 11.71
N ALA A 137 -7.01 1.20 11.07
CA ALA A 137 -7.85 2.36 11.36
C ALA A 137 -9.32 2.10 10.99
N ILE A 138 -9.59 1.48 9.83
CA ILE A 138 -10.94 1.10 9.41
C ILE A 138 -11.56 0.15 10.44
N SER A 139 -10.86 -0.92 10.84
CA SER A 139 -11.38 -1.86 11.83
C SER A 139 -11.65 -1.21 13.19
N LYS A 140 -10.80 -0.27 13.62
CA LYS A 140 -11.04 0.52 14.83
C LYS A 140 -12.33 1.34 14.72
N TYR A 141 -12.50 2.09 13.64
CA TYR A 141 -13.69 2.91 13.44
C TYR A 141 -14.97 2.08 13.29
N GLU A 142 -14.89 0.90 12.67
CA GLU A 142 -16.03 -0.03 12.60
C GLU A 142 -16.47 -0.50 14.00
N ASN A 143 -15.53 -0.84 14.87
CA ASN A 143 -15.83 -1.23 16.26
C ASN A 143 -16.42 -0.05 17.07
N GLU A 144 -15.88 1.15 16.87
CA GLU A 144 -16.39 2.36 17.52
C GLU A 144 -17.80 2.71 17.02
N LEU A 145 -18.09 2.52 15.74
CA LEU A 145 -19.42 2.72 15.16
C LEU A 145 -20.46 1.77 15.79
N VAL A 146 -20.11 0.50 16.03
CA VAL A 146 -20.99 -0.45 16.74
C VAL A 146 -21.31 0.06 18.14
N THR A 147 -20.30 0.53 18.86
CA THR A 147 -20.46 1.10 20.22
C THR A 147 -21.32 2.35 20.20
N LEU A 148 -21.10 3.25 19.23
CA LEU A 148 -21.85 4.49 19.08
C LEU A 148 -23.34 4.23 18.80
N ARG A 149 -23.64 3.27 17.92
CA ARG A 149 -25.03 2.84 17.64
C ARG A 149 -25.71 2.26 18.88
N ALA A 150 -25.01 1.43 19.65
CA ALA A 150 -25.54 0.87 20.89
C ALA A 150 -25.89 1.97 21.90
N ARG A 151 -24.96 2.92 22.13
CA ARG A 151 -25.18 4.07 23.02
C ARG A 151 -26.35 4.94 22.57
N ALA A 152 -26.46 5.24 21.27
CA ALA A 152 -27.56 6.01 20.73
C ALA A 152 -28.92 5.33 20.97
N ARG A 153 -29.01 4.02 20.74
CA ARG A 153 -30.24 3.24 21.00
C ARG A 153 -30.63 3.20 22.48
N THR A 154 -29.64 3.07 23.38
CA THR A 154 -29.88 3.15 24.83
C THR A 154 -30.38 4.53 25.23
N ALA A 155 -29.76 5.60 24.74
CA ALA A 155 -30.18 6.97 25.04
C ALA A 155 -31.60 7.26 24.51
N GLU A 156 -31.94 6.78 23.31
CA GLU A 156 -33.29 6.89 22.76
C GLU A 156 -34.32 6.14 23.61
N SER A 157 -33.99 4.93 24.06
CA SER A 157 -34.86 4.13 24.93
C SER A 157 -35.09 4.81 26.29
N MET A 158 -34.03 5.34 26.91
CA MET A 158 -34.12 6.11 28.16
C MET A 158 -34.97 7.37 27.98
N LYS A 159 -34.80 8.10 26.86
CA LYS A 159 -35.61 9.27 26.53
C LYS A 159 -37.10 8.91 26.39
N LYS A 160 -37.41 7.75 25.80
CA LYS A 160 -38.79 7.26 25.67
C LYS A 160 -39.39 6.91 27.03
N ILE A 161 -38.66 6.18 27.88
CA ILE A 161 -39.09 5.83 29.24
C ILE A 161 -39.37 7.10 30.05
N ASN A 162 -38.43 8.04 30.06
CA ASN A 162 -38.58 9.29 30.82
C ASN A 162 -39.79 10.13 30.34
N LYS A 163 -40.06 10.16 29.02
CA LYS A 163 -41.26 10.80 28.48
C LYS A 163 -42.55 10.12 28.94
N GLN A 164 -42.57 8.79 28.96
CA GLN A 164 -43.73 8.02 29.42
C GLN A 164 -43.98 8.22 30.92
N MET A 165 -42.92 8.21 31.75
CA MET A 165 -43.03 8.51 33.18
C MET A 165 -43.57 9.93 33.42
N ALA A 166 -43.02 10.94 32.73
CA ALA A 166 -43.50 12.32 32.84
C ALA A 166 -44.97 12.49 32.42
N GLN A 167 -45.45 11.71 31.44
CA GLN A 167 -46.87 11.70 31.05
C GLN A 167 -47.77 11.04 32.10
N VAL A 168 -47.31 9.96 32.74
CA VAL A 168 -48.05 9.30 33.83
C VAL A 168 -48.17 10.23 35.03
N ASP A 169 -47.07 10.86 35.46
CA ASP A 169 -47.08 11.82 36.57
C ASP A 169 -47.94 13.05 36.28
N ALA A 170 -47.90 13.57 35.05
CA ALA A 170 -48.77 14.66 34.62
C ALA A 170 -50.26 14.25 34.60
N SER A 171 -50.58 13.01 34.22
CA SER A 171 -51.95 12.50 34.22
C SER A 171 -52.46 12.19 35.63
N SER A 172 -51.61 11.82 36.58
CA SER A 172 -52.01 11.57 37.97
C SER A 172 -52.17 12.84 38.80
N THR A 173 -51.56 13.95 38.38
CA THR A 173 -51.62 15.24 39.09
C THR A 173 -52.86 16.07 38.74
N VAL A 174 -53.59 15.70 37.67
CA VAL A 174 -54.79 16.42 37.19
C VAL A 174 -56.11 15.74 37.63
N ALA A 175 -56.03 14.66 38.43
CA ALA A 175 -57.18 13.94 38.98
C ALA A 175 -57.45 14.29 40.46
#